data_AF-A0A7C9J3R9-F1
#
_entry.id   AF-A0A7C9J3R9-F1
#
_cell.length_a   1.000
_cell.length_b   1.000
_cell.length_c   1.000
_cell.angle_alpha   90.00
_cell.angle_beta   90.00
_cell.angle_gamma   90.00
#
_symmetry.space_group_name_H-M   'P 1'
#
loop_
_entity.id
_entity.type
_entity.pdbx_description
1 polymer ?
#
loop_
_entity_poly.entity_id
_entity_poly.type
_entity_poly.pdbx_seq_one_letter_code
_entity_poly.pdbx_strand_id
1 'polypeptide(L)'
;MAETVVSCPGVAGLTRGPFGTVATYRPGGSVPGVSLRDEAVEIHVAVRYGRPIPEIVDEVREAVSPLSGDRRVDVMVEDVTDTEEARKVG
;
A
#
# COMPACT_ATOMS: atom_id res chain seq x y z
N MET A 1 -3.03 5.16 8.58
CA MET A 1 -2.26 4.13 7.85
C MET A 1 -2.74 4.02 6.43
N ALA A 2 -3.89 3.40 6.13
CA ALA A 2 -4.34 3.27 4.74
C ALA A 2 -4.49 4.61 4.01
N GLU A 3 -5.18 5.57 4.62
CA GLU A 3 -5.30 6.93 4.07
C GLU A 3 -3.93 7.58 3.85
N THR A 4 -3.04 7.50 4.85
CA THR A 4 -1.65 7.97 4.78
C THR A 4 -0.90 7.39 3.57
N VAL A 5 -1.04 6.08 3.32
CA VAL A 5 -0.42 5.41 2.18
C VAL A 5 -0.99 5.92 0.85
N VAL A 6 -2.32 6.03 0.75
CA VAL A 6 -2.98 6.52 -0.48
C VAL A 6 -2.65 8.00 -0.77
N SER A 7 -2.33 8.78 0.26
CA SER A 7 -1.86 10.16 0.09
C SER A 7 -0.41 10.29 -0.37
N CYS A 8 0.37 9.20 -0.41
CA CYS A 8 1.76 9.25 -0.85
C CYS A 8 1.85 9.49 -2.37
N PRO A 9 2.68 10.46 -2.83
CA PRO A 9 2.88 10.71 -4.24
C PRO A 9 3.30 9.46 -5.02
N GLY A 10 2.56 9.14 -6.09
CA GLY A 10 2.84 7.96 -6.91
C GLY A 10 2.16 6.68 -6.44
N VAL A 11 1.45 6.65 -5.30
CA VAL A 11 0.60 5.51 -4.94
C VAL A 11 -0.75 5.60 -5.68
N ALA A 12 -1.04 4.59 -6.51
CA ALA A 12 -2.31 4.50 -7.23
C ALA A 12 -3.45 4.00 -6.32
N GLY A 13 -3.13 3.14 -5.36
CA GLY A 13 -4.08 2.63 -4.36
C GLY A 13 -3.51 1.44 -3.58
N LEU A 14 -4.30 0.93 -2.63
CA LEU A 14 -3.99 -0.30 -1.88
C LEU A 14 -4.51 -1.53 -2.63
N THR A 15 -3.73 -2.61 -2.64
CA THR A 15 -4.08 -3.88 -3.29
C THR A 15 -4.36 -4.96 -2.25
N ARG A 16 -5.13 -6.00 -2.58
CA ARG A 16 -5.49 -7.05 -1.60
C ARG A 16 -4.41 -8.13 -1.40
N GLY A 17 -3.20 -7.98 -1.95
CA GLY A 17 -2.22 -9.05 -1.99
C GLY A 17 -2.42 -10.01 -3.18
N PRO A 18 -1.42 -10.85 -3.55
CA PRO A 18 -1.51 -11.82 -4.65
C PRO A 18 -2.61 -12.88 -4.48
N PHE A 19 -3.16 -13.05 -3.28
CA PHE A 19 -4.24 -14.01 -2.98
C PHE A 19 -5.52 -13.35 -2.43
N GLY A 20 -5.63 -12.01 -2.46
CA GLY A 20 -6.77 -11.31 -1.90
C GLY A 20 -6.89 -11.42 -0.36
N THR A 21 -5.85 -11.90 0.30
CA THR A 21 -5.86 -12.32 1.72
C THR A 21 -5.14 -11.35 2.66
N VAL A 22 -4.55 -10.26 2.14
CA VAL A 22 -3.90 -9.25 2.98
C VAL A 22 -4.96 -8.29 3.52
N ALA A 23 -5.32 -8.53 4.77
CA ALA A 23 -6.36 -7.82 5.50
C ALA A 23 -5.95 -7.73 6.97
N THR A 24 -5.66 -6.52 7.47
CA THR A 24 -5.60 -6.28 8.93
C THR A 24 -7.01 -6.47 9.47
N TYR A 25 -7.18 -7.43 10.38
CA TYR A 25 -8.45 -7.60 11.08
C TYR A 25 -8.60 -6.52 12.16
N ARG A 26 -9.66 -5.71 12.08
CA ARG A 26 -10.12 -4.78 13.13
C ARG A 26 -11.55 -5.19 13.54
N PRO A 27 -11.99 -4.99 14.79
CA PRO A 27 -13.41 -5.08 15.11
C PRO A 27 -14.17 -4.06 14.24
N GLY A 28 -14.94 -4.55 13.26
CA GLY A 28 -15.67 -3.72 12.28
C GLY A 28 -15.19 -3.78 10.83
N GLY A 29 -14.16 -4.57 10.48
CA GLY A 29 -13.83 -4.89 9.08
C GLY A 29 -12.33 -4.89 8.74
N SER A 30 -11.99 -5.52 7.61
CA SER A 30 -10.64 -5.54 7.06
C SER A 30 -10.36 -4.33 6.19
N VAL A 31 -9.16 -3.74 6.35
CA VAL A 31 -8.65 -2.74 5.41
C VAL A 31 -7.85 -3.48 4.33
N PRO A 32 -8.27 -3.44 3.05
CA PRO A 32 -7.52 -4.02 1.96
C PRO A 32 -6.07 -3.51 1.94
N GLY A 33 -5.10 -4.41 1.85
CA GLY A 33 -3.71 -4.06 1.55
C GLY A 33 -2.87 -3.50 2.69
N VAL A 34 -3.41 -3.44 3.91
CA VAL A 34 -2.58 -3.21 5.11
C VAL A 34 -2.78 -4.41 6.02
N SER A 35 -1.71 -5.04 6.50
CA SER A 35 -1.75 -6.15 7.47
C SER A 35 -0.80 -5.86 8.65
N LEU A 36 -1.35 -5.76 9.85
CA LEU A 36 -0.56 -5.69 11.09
C LEU A 36 -0.18 -7.10 11.54
N ARG A 37 1.13 -7.36 11.62
CA ARG A 37 1.75 -8.54 12.23
C ARG A 37 2.39 -8.15 13.56
N ASP A 38 2.87 -9.14 14.30
CA ASP A 38 3.51 -8.91 15.59
C ASP A 38 4.78 -8.03 15.44
N GLU A 39 5.57 -8.29 14.39
CA GLU A 39 6.87 -7.63 14.16
C GLU A 39 6.87 -6.64 12.97
N ALA A 40 5.83 -6.66 12.14
CA ALA A 40 5.79 -5.91 10.89
C ALA A 40 4.41 -5.34 10.56
N VAL A 41 4.40 -4.26 9.80
CA VAL A 41 3.24 -3.74 9.08
C VAL A 41 3.49 -3.99 7.60
N GLU A 42 2.71 -4.90 7.02
CA GLU A 42 2.74 -5.18 5.59
C GLU A 42 1.79 -4.24 4.86
N ILE A 43 2.25 -3.62 3.79
CA ILE A 43 1.53 -2.64 2.97
C ILE A 43 1.65 -3.07 1.52
N HIS A 44 0.53 -3.34 0.87
CA HIS A 44 0.45 -3.79 -0.50
C HIS A 44 -0.18 -2.69 -1.34
N VAL A 45 0.55 -2.23 -2.35
CA VAL A 45 0.18 -1.06 -3.16
C VAL A 45 0.32 -1.33 -4.65
N ALA A 46 -0.50 -0.63 -5.41
CA ALA A 46 -0.24 -0.34 -6.82
C ALA A 46 0.36 1.06 -6.90
N VAL A 47 1.35 1.25 -7.78
CA VAL A 47 2.01 2.54 -7.99
C VAL A 47 1.79 3.07 -9.40
N ARG A 48 1.88 4.38 -9.58
CA ARG A 48 1.79 5.03 -10.89
C ARG A 48 3.15 4.99 -11.57
N TYR A 49 3.14 4.67 -12.86
CA TYR A 49 4.30 4.82 -13.73
C TYR A 49 4.78 6.28 -13.77
N GLY A 50 6.09 6.50 -13.91
CA GLY A 50 6.70 7.83 -14.10
C GLY A 50 7.65 8.28 -13.00
N ARG A 51 7.79 7.51 -11.91
CA ARG A 51 8.82 7.72 -10.87
C ARG A 51 9.53 6.42 -10.51
N PRO A 52 10.77 6.48 -9.99
CA PRO A 52 11.44 5.30 -9.47
C PRO A 52 10.63 4.69 -8.31
N ILE A 53 10.29 3.41 -8.44
CA ILE A 53 9.55 2.66 -7.42
C ILE A 53 10.22 2.70 -6.04
N PRO A 54 11.57 2.59 -5.92
CA PRO A 54 12.23 2.69 -4.61
C PRO A 54 11.95 4.01 -3.88
N GLU A 55 11.89 5.14 -4.59
CA GLU A 55 11.57 6.44 -3.98
C GLU A 55 10.13 6.46 -3.44
N ILE A 56 9.17 5.94 -4.22
CA ILE A 56 7.77 5.86 -3.78
C ILE A 56 7.66 4.95 -2.54
N VAL A 57 8.39 3.84 -2.51
CA VAL A 57 8.41 2.91 -1.36
C VAL A 57 8.99 3.58 -0.12
N ASP A 58 10.07 4.34 -0.26
CA ASP A 58 10.70 5.03 0.86
C ASP A 58 9.79 6.14 1.42
N GLU A 59 9.12 6.91 0.56
CA GLU A 59 8.11 7.89 0.98
C GLU A 59 6.96 7.24 1.76
N VAL A 60 6.47 6.08 1.30
CA VAL A 60 5.45 5.32 2.02
C VAL A 60 5.95 4.85 3.39
N ARG A 61 7.20 4.37 3.47
CA ARG A 61 7.81 3.94 4.74
C ARG A 61 7.94 5.11 5.71
N GLU A 62 8.44 6.25 5.25
CA GLU A 62 8.58 7.46 6.07
C GLU A 62 7.23 7.95 6.58
N ALA A 63 6.21 7.98 5.73
CA ALA A 63 4.87 8.43 6.11
C ALA A 63 4.19 7.50 7.12
N VAL A 64 4.46 6.19 7.06
CA VAL A 64 3.81 5.18 7.91
C VAL A 64 4.61 4.85 9.18
N SER A 65 5.92 5.06 9.19
CA SER A 65 6.78 4.76 10.35
C SER A 65 6.29 5.38 11.68
N PRO A 66 5.78 6.62 11.74
CA PRO A 66 5.20 7.18 12.97
C PRO A 66 3.97 6.44 13.49
N LEU A 67 3.31 5.65 12.63
CA LEU A 67 2.09 4.90 12.95
C LEU A 67 2.39 3.43 13.27
N SER A 68 3.58 2.92 12.96
CA SER A 68 3.91 1.49 13.08
C SER A 68 4.38 1.06 14.46
N GLY A 69 4.67 2.01 15.36
CA GLY A 69 5.31 1.70 16.65
C GLY A 69 6.67 1.03 16.41
N ASP A 70 6.97 -0.02 17.18
CA ASP A 70 8.24 -0.76 17.08
C ASP A 70 8.29 -1.74 15.89
N ARG A 71 7.22 -1.80 15.07
CA ARG A 71 7.13 -2.72 13.93
C ARG A 71 7.86 -2.17 12.72
N ARG A 72 8.50 -3.07 11.97
CA ARG A 72 9.06 -2.79 10.65
C ARG A 72 7.94 -2.45 9.64
N VAL A 73 8.19 -1.56 8.69
CA VAL A 73 7.26 -1.26 7.59
C VAL A 73 7.73 -1.95 6.30
N ASP A 74 6.93 -2.92 5.85
CA ASP A 74 7.17 -3.71 4.65
C ASP A 74 6.20 -3.29 3.55
N VAL A 75 6.77 -2.74 2.47
CA VAL A 75 5.98 -2.27 1.33
C VAL A 75 6.20 -3.23 0.17
N MET A 76 5.10 -3.80 -0.31
CA MET A 76 5.03 -4.65 -1.49
C MET A 76 4.35 -3.88 -2.61
N VAL A 77 5.05 -3.76 -3.74
CA VAL A 77 4.48 -3.19 -4.96
C VAL A 77 4.00 -4.33 -5.84
N GLU A 78 2.70 -4.39 -6.07
CA GLU A 78 2.06 -5.52 -6.75
C GLU A 78 1.64 -5.22 -8.17
N ASP A 79 1.50 -3.93 -8.49
CA ASP A 79 1.11 -3.48 -9.80
C ASP A 79 1.71 -2.10 -10.10
N VAL A 80 1.91 -1.82 -11.39
CA VAL A 80 2.33 -0.52 -11.90
C VAL A 80 1.29 -0.09 -12.92
N THR A 81 0.52 0.93 -12.58
CA THR A 81 -0.50 1.48 -13.46
C THR A 81 0.11 2.57 -14.32
N ASP A 82 -0.05 2.48 -15.63
CA ASP A 82 0.11 3.64 -16.50
C ASP A 82 -0.92 4.67 -16.03
N THR A 83 -0.50 5.88 -15.62
CA THR A 83 -1.47 6.91 -15.26
C THR A 83 -2.32 7.21 -16.49
N GLU A 84 -3.54 6.69 -16.50
CA GLU A 84 -4.80 7.19 -17.04
C GLU A 84 -5.86 6.14 -16.64
N GLU A 85 -7.10 6.54 -16.34
CA GLU A 85 -8.21 5.60 -16.12
C GLU A 85 -8.41 4.71 -17.37
N ALA A 86 -7.77 3.55 -17.43
CA ALA A 86 -8.06 2.54 -18.43
C ALA A 86 -9.26 1.68 -17.97
N ARG A 87 -10.41 2.32 -17.74
CA ARG A 87 -11.70 1.61 -17.80
C ARG A 87 -12.63 2.29 -18.81
N LYS A 88 -12.42 1.95 -20.08
CA LYS A 88 -13.52 1.79 -21.04
C LYS A 88 -13.17 0.77 -22.11
N VAL A 89 -13.64 -0.45 -21.89
CA VAL A 89 -13.89 -1.47 -22.92
C VAL A 89 -14.98 -2.36 -22.30
N GLY A 90 -16.14 -2.58 -22.89
CA GLY A 90 -16.82 -2.12 -24.09
C GLY A 90 -18.27 -2.62 -23.99
#